data_AF-A0A496VYB8-F1
#
_entry.id   AF-A0A496VYB8-F1
#
_cell.length_a   1.000
_cell.length_b   1.000
_cell.length_c   1.000
_cell.angle_alpha   90.00
_cell.angle_beta   90.00
_cell.angle_gamma   90.00
#
_symmetry.space_group_name_H-M   'P 1'
#
loop_
_entity.id
_entity.type
_entity.pdbx_description
1 polymer ?
#
loop_
_entity_poly.entity_id
_entity_poly.type
_entity_poly.pdbx_seq_one_letter_code
_entity_poly.pdbx_strand_id
1 'polypeptide(L)'
;MVNSEDLYIMGINEFNEDLFRMGNASSPSFSEARGLKDCLVVLIDGIQIVRANRNGFSAFNSITSVMKRKGKNVWKIKKGTTLEDIIIVKDTRLGHEGHYMLVPSKDMPFKKYLGILEEFGLDKSKCVKLTPTEIANG
;
A
#
# COMPACT_ATOMS: atom_id res chain seq x y z
N MET A 1 13.01 -9.53 -8.84
CA MET A 1 11.79 -10.35 -8.75
C MET A 1 11.68 -10.80 -7.30
N VAL A 2 10.53 -10.66 -6.65
CA VAL A 2 10.34 -11.11 -5.26
C VAL A 2 9.95 -12.58 -5.28
N ASN A 3 10.60 -13.43 -4.48
CA ASN A 3 10.23 -14.85 -4.40
C ASN A 3 9.01 -14.99 -3.49
N SER A 4 8.09 -15.90 -3.85
CA SER A 4 6.84 -16.11 -3.11
C SER A 4 7.05 -16.64 -1.69
N GLU A 5 8.17 -17.29 -1.43
CA GLU A 5 8.56 -17.83 -0.12
C GLU A 5 8.94 -16.73 0.88
N ASP A 6 9.35 -15.56 0.38
CA ASP A 6 9.72 -14.39 1.19
C ASP A 6 8.51 -13.51 1.55
N LEU A 7 7.29 -14.01 1.36
CA LEU A 7 6.05 -13.23 1.50
C LEU A 7 5.06 -13.96 2.40
N TYR A 8 4.83 -13.39 3.59
CA TYR A 8 3.87 -13.90 4.57
C TYR A 8 2.53 -13.16 4.47
N ILE A 9 1.43 -13.93 4.37
CA ILE A 9 0.07 -13.39 4.40
C ILE A 9 -0.36 -13.28 5.87
N MET A 10 -0.62 -12.06 6.33
CA MET A 10 -0.91 -11.78 7.76
C MET A 10 -2.30 -12.21 8.25
N GLY A 11 -3.13 -12.82 7.40
CA GLY A 11 -4.55 -13.08 7.71
C GLY A 11 -5.49 -12.01 7.14
N ILE A 12 -6.77 -12.35 7.07
CA ILE A 12 -7.82 -11.76 6.23
C ILE A 12 -8.05 -10.26 6.51
N ASN A 13 -7.85 -9.44 5.47
CA ASN A 13 -8.36 -8.08 5.20
C ASN A 13 -8.28 -7.00 6.30
N GLU A 14 -7.79 -7.27 7.50
CA GLU A 14 -7.71 -6.33 8.61
C GLU A 14 -6.26 -5.88 8.89
N PHE A 15 -6.09 -4.58 9.10
CA PHE A 15 -4.80 -3.98 9.43
C PHE A 15 -4.51 -4.17 10.92
N ASN A 16 -3.62 -5.11 11.28
CA ASN A 16 -3.28 -5.37 12.69
C ASN A 16 -2.42 -4.26 13.33
N GLU A 17 -1.81 -3.40 12.52
CA GLU A 17 -0.97 -2.29 12.97
C GLU A 17 -1.20 -1.06 12.09
N ASP A 18 -0.84 0.11 12.63
CA ASP A 18 -0.86 1.33 11.84
C ASP A 18 0.24 1.23 10.77
N LEU A 19 -0.12 1.51 9.52
CA LEU A 19 0.85 1.55 8.42
C LEU A 19 1.01 2.98 7.89
N PHE A 20 2.18 3.27 7.35
CA PHE A 20 2.59 4.57 6.87
C PHE A 20 3.04 4.45 5.42
N ARG A 21 2.63 5.39 4.59
CA ARG A 21 3.10 5.47 3.21
C ARG A 21 3.32 6.91 2.79
N MET A 22 4.25 7.09 1.86
CA MET A 22 4.38 8.38 1.19
C MET A 22 3.22 8.57 0.22
N GLY A 23 2.76 9.81 0.12
CA GLY A 23 1.75 10.23 -0.83
C GLY A 23 2.02 11.64 -1.33
N ASN A 24 0.96 12.30 -1.77
CA ASN A 24 0.99 13.70 -2.18
C ASN A 24 0.17 14.55 -1.20
N ALA A 25 -0.11 15.80 -1.56
CA ALA A 25 -0.81 16.73 -0.69
C ALA A 25 -2.25 16.31 -0.38
N SER A 26 -2.91 15.58 -1.27
CA SER A 26 -4.34 15.28 -1.26
C SER A 26 -4.70 13.80 -1.07
N SER A 27 -3.77 12.86 -1.34
CA SER A 27 -4.01 11.44 -1.13
C SER A 27 -2.73 10.64 -0.83
N PRO A 28 -2.85 9.40 -0.32
CA PRO A 28 -1.75 8.43 -0.28
C PRO A 28 -1.15 8.11 -1.67
N SER A 29 -1.70 8.63 -2.76
CA SER A 29 -1.17 8.55 -4.13
C SER A 29 -1.11 7.13 -4.71
N PHE A 30 -2.28 6.49 -4.83
CA PHE A 30 -2.46 5.23 -5.56
C PHE A 30 -2.63 5.45 -7.08
N SER A 31 -1.74 6.25 -7.68
CA SER A 31 -1.86 6.61 -9.09
C SER A 31 -1.47 5.46 -10.03
N GLU A 32 -2.02 5.50 -11.25
CA GLU A 32 -1.70 4.53 -12.31
C GLU A 32 -0.20 4.46 -12.60
N ALA A 33 0.47 5.61 -12.77
CA ALA A 33 1.91 5.67 -13.03
C ALA A 33 2.75 5.03 -11.91
N ARG A 34 2.25 5.04 -10.67
CA ARG A 34 2.91 4.36 -9.55
C ARG A 34 2.55 2.88 -9.53
N GLY A 35 1.29 2.52 -9.72
CA GLY A 35 0.83 1.14 -9.77
C GLY A 35 1.53 0.33 -10.87
N LEU A 36 1.80 0.92 -12.04
CA LEU A 36 2.56 0.26 -13.13
C LEU A 36 4.02 -0.04 -12.77
N LYS A 37 4.59 0.64 -11.77
CA LYS A 37 5.95 0.36 -11.26
C LYS A 37 5.93 -0.66 -10.13
N ASP A 38 4.91 -0.59 -9.29
CA ASP A 38 4.82 -1.38 -8.06
C ASP A 38 4.14 -2.74 -8.27
N CYS A 39 3.30 -2.89 -9.30
CA CYS A 39 2.48 -4.08 -9.52
C CYS A 39 2.86 -4.80 -10.81
N LEU A 40 2.60 -6.11 -10.88
CA LEU A 40 2.62 -6.83 -12.14
C LEU A 40 1.28 -6.62 -12.85
N VAL A 41 1.31 -5.86 -13.93
CA VAL A 41 0.13 -5.61 -14.78
C VAL A 41 0.36 -6.26 -16.15
N VAL A 42 -0.60 -7.05 -16.59
CA VAL A 42 -0.56 -7.75 -17.89
C VAL A 42 -1.78 -7.38 -18.72
N LEU A 43 -1.66 -7.44 -20.04
CA LEU A 43 -2.78 -7.23 -20.96
C LEU A 43 -3.43 -8.57 -21.29
N ILE A 44 -4.72 -8.72 -20.99
CA ILE A 44 -5.53 -9.91 -21.33
C ILE A 44 -6.77 -9.40 -22.08
N ASP A 45 -6.95 -9.82 -23.33
CA ASP A 45 -8.07 -9.43 -24.19
C ASP A 45 -8.29 -7.90 -24.25
N GLY A 46 -7.20 -7.13 -24.27
CA GLY A 46 -7.22 -5.67 -24.32
C GLY A 46 -7.47 -4.98 -22.97
N ILE A 47 -7.62 -5.73 -21.88
CA ILE A 47 -7.84 -5.19 -20.53
C ILE A 47 -6.55 -5.32 -19.71
N GLN A 48 -6.13 -4.23 -19.08
CA GLN A 48 -5.03 -4.28 -18.11
C GLN A 48 -5.50 -4.97 -16.83
N ILE A 49 -4.89 -6.12 -16.52
CA ILE A 49 -5.17 -6.93 -15.33
C ILE A 49 -3.97 -6.82 -14.39
N VAL A 50 -4.22 -6.41 -13.14
CA VAL A 50 -3.23 -6.54 -12.08
C VAL A 50 -3.23 -7.97 -11.56
N ARG A 51 -2.05 -8.58 -11.45
CA ARG A 51 -1.89 -9.95 -10.96
C ARG A 51 -1.86 -9.99 -9.43
N ALA A 52 -2.58 -10.92 -8.83
CA ALA A 52 -2.49 -11.25 -7.40
C ALA A 52 -1.25 -12.09 -7.11
N ASN A 53 -0.07 -11.49 -7.31
CA ASN A 53 1.23 -12.13 -7.11
C ASN A 53 1.92 -11.68 -5.82
N ARG A 54 1.13 -11.20 -4.84
CA ARG A 54 1.60 -10.69 -3.54
C ARG A 54 2.53 -9.46 -3.63
N ASN A 55 2.58 -8.78 -4.78
CA ASN A 55 3.26 -7.50 -4.94
C ASN A 55 2.24 -6.38 -5.18
N GLY A 56 2.58 -5.16 -4.76
CA GLY A 56 1.67 -4.03 -4.86
C GLY A 56 2.23 -2.78 -4.19
N PHE A 57 1.35 -1.87 -3.78
CA PHE A 57 1.82 -0.60 -3.24
C PHE A 57 2.44 -0.75 -1.84
N SER A 58 3.64 -0.20 -1.68
CA SER A 58 4.35 -0.17 -0.40
C SER A 58 3.65 0.63 0.70
N ALA A 59 3.74 0.09 1.92
CA ALA A 59 3.48 0.74 3.20
C ALA A 59 4.50 0.23 4.23
N PHE A 60 4.59 0.90 5.37
CA PHE A 60 5.59 0.60 6.40
C PHE A 60 4.96 0.67 7.77
N ASN A 61 5.35 -0.19 8.71
CA ASN A 61 4.81 -0.11 10.07
C ASN A 61 5.47 0.95 10.97
N SER A 62 6.38 1.74 10.42
CA SER A 62 7.00 2.87 11.09
C SER A 62 7.31 3.98 10.09
N ILE A 63 7.49 5.22 10.60
CA ILE A 63 7.90 6.34 9.76
C ILE A 63 9.40 6.22 9.45
N THR A 64 9.70 5.83 8.21
CA THR A 64 11.08 5.63 7.75
C THR A 64 11.90 6.93 7.70
N SER A 65 13.23 6.83 7.70
CA SER A 65 14.14 7.98 7.56
C SER A 65 13.88 8.81 6.30
N VAL A 66 13.43 8.18 5.20
CA VAL A 66 13.05 8.86 3.95
C VAL A 66 11.77 9.67 4.14
N MET A 67 10.81 9.16 4.90
CA MET A 67 9.56 9.85 5.21
C MET A 67 9.76 11.08 6.12
N LYS A 68 10.77 11.05 7.00
CA LYS A 68 11.12 12.18 7.87
C LYS A 68 11.77 13.37 7.14
N ARG A 69 12.14 13.23 5.86
CA ARG A 69 12.74 14.33 5.09
C ARG A 69 11.75 15.48 4.93
N LYS A 70 12.25 16.72 4.98
CA LYS A 70 11.43 17.93 4.84
C LYS A 70 10.60 17.92 3.55
N GLY A 71 9.34 18.32 3.65
CA GLY A 71 8.43 18.43 2.50
C GLY A 71 7.78 17.12 2.04
N LYS A 72 8.01 16.00 2.75
CA LYS A 72 7.31 14.75 2.47
C LYS A 72 5.89 14.78 3.02
N ASN A 73 4.96 14.24 2.23
CA ASN A 73 3.60 13.98 2.67
C ASN A 73 3.51 12.50 3.05
N VAL A 74 3.19 12.23 4.31
CA VAL A 74 3.05 10.88 4.85
C VAL A 74 1.58 10.69 5.24
N TRP A 75 1.06 9.52 4.88
CA TRP A 75 -0.30 9.12 5.17
C TRP A 75 -0.27 7.90 6.08
N LYS A 76 -1.04 7.98 7.15
CA LYS A 76 -1.27 6.91 8.12
C LYS A 76 -2.54 6.15 7.73
N ILE A 77 -2.38 4.88 7.47
CA ILE A 77 -3.43 3.87 7.38
C ILE A 77 -3.65 3.34 8.80
N LYS A 78 -4.87 3.50 9.31
CA LYS A 78 -5.20 3.13 10.69
C LYS A 78 -5.34 1.63 10.84
N LYS A 79 -4.84 1.08 11.95
CA LYS A 79 -5.15 -0.28 12.39
C LYS A 79 -6.65 -0.50 12.53
N GLY A 80 -7.11 -1.74 12.40
CA GLY A 80 -8.52 -2.13 12.42
C GLY A 80 -9.30 -1.74 11.16
N THR A 81 -8.64 -1.09 10.19
CA THR A 81 -9.23 -0.87 8.88
C THR A 81 -9.50 -2.23 8.22
N THR A 82 -10.58 -2.32 7.45
CA THR A 82 -10.78 -3.41 6.49
C THR A 82 -10.90 -2.89 5.06
N LEU A 83 -10.29 -3.60 4.12
CA LEU A 83 -10.48 -3.42 2.69
C LEU A 83 -10.91 -4.74 2.06
N GLU A 84 -12.06 -4.72 1.39
CA GLU A 84 -12.45 -5.83 0.53
C GLU A 84 -11.55 -5.90 -0.71
N ASP A 85 -11.39 -7.11 -1.25
CA ASP A 85 -10.59 -7.40 -2.43
C ASP A 85 -9.08 -7.04 -2.33
N ILE A 86 -8.61 -6.47 -1.21
CA ILE A 86 -7.20 -6.11 -0.94
C ILE A 86 -6.68 -6.88 0.28
N ILE A 87 -5.51 -7.48 0.15
CA ILE A 87 -4.80 -8.12 1.27
C ILE A 87 -3.51 -7.37 1.60
N ILE A 88 -3.06 -7.53 2.84
CA ILE A 88 -1.77 -7.00 3.30
C ILE A 88 -0.76 -8.12 3.31
N VAL A 89 0.38 -7.88 2.65
CA VAL A 89 1.50 -8.82 2.63
C VAL A 89 2.67 -8.18 3.35
N LYS A 90 3.27 -8.92 4.29
CA LYS A 90 4.53 -8.51 4.92
C LYS A 90 5.69 -8.98 4.06
N ASP A 91 6.61 -8.07 3.76
CA ASP A 91 7.87 -8.39 3.10
C ASP A 91 8.85 -8.95 4.13
N THR A 92 9.22 -10.22 3.99
CA THR A 92 10.12 -10.89 4.96
C THR A 92 11.54 -11.03 4.43
N ARG A 93 11.87 -10.38 3.31
CA ARG A 93 13.25 -10.33 2.81
C ARG A 93 14.16 -9.59 3.78
N LEU A 94 15.39 -10.06 3.90
CA LEU A 94 16.41 -9.41 4.73
C LEU A 94 16.61 -7.95 4.31
N GLY A 95 16.59 -7.02 5.26
CA GLY A 95 16.71 -5.57 5.01
C GLY A 95 15.39 -4.87 4.63
N HIS A 96 14.28 -5.59 4.65
CA HIS A 96 12.93 -5.07 4.40
C HIS A 96 12.05 -5.12 5.67
N GLU A 97 12.67 -5.09 6.84
CA GLU A 97 11.98 -5.14 8.12
C GLU A 97 10.98 -3.98 8.23
N GLY A 98 9.72 -4.33 8.51
CA GLY A 98 8.64 -3.34 8.62
C GLY A 98 8.06 -2.87 7.28
N HIS A 99 8.47 -3.45 6.15
CA HIS A 99 7.85 -3.21 4.84
C HIS A 99 6.63 -4.12 4.62
N TYR A 100 5.54 -3.50 4.17
CA TYR A 100 4.27 -4.14 3.87
C TYR A 100 3.79 -3.72 2.48
N MET A 101 2.94 -4.52 1.87
CA MET A 101 2.35 -4.25 0.57
C MET A 101 0.84 -4.40 0.60
N LEU A 102 0.14 -3.45 0.00
CA LEU A 102 -1.28 -3.50 -0.29
C LEU A 102 -1.46 -4.14 -1.66
N VAL A 103 -2.00 -5.36 -1.72
CA VAL A 103 -2.00 -6.16 -2.96
C VAL A 103 -3.40 -6.66 -3.28
N PRO A 104 -3.75 -6.90 -4.55
CA PRO A 104 -5.05 -7.47 -4.89
C PRO A 104 -5.14 -8.91 -4.37
N SER A 105 -6.29 -9.26 -3.80
CA SER A 105 -6.60 -10.62 -3.31
C SER A 105 -6.74 -11.66 -4.43
N LYS A 106 -7.08 -11.21 -5.64
CA LYS A 106 -7.27 -12.00 -6.86
C LYS A 106 -6.95 -11.15 -8.08
N ASP A 107 -6.63 -11.77 -9.21
CA ASP A 107 -6.44 -11.06 -10.47
C ASP A 107 -7.68 -10.21 -10.77
N MET A 108 -7.49 -8.94 -11.12
CA MET A 108 -8.60 -8.01 -11.38
C MET A 108 -8.21 -6.89 -12.35
N PRO A 109 -9.18 -6.18 -12.96
CA PRO A 109 -8.88 -4.99 -13.76
C PRO A 109 -8.05 -3.98 -12.97
N PHE A 110 -6.95 -3.53 -13.54
CA PHE A 110 -6.00 -2.64 -12.86
C PHE A 110 -6.68 -1.35 -12.38
N LYS A 111 -7.57 -0.79 -13.19
CA LYS A 111 -8.37 0.38 -12.81
C LYS A 111 -9.31 0.11 -11.63
N LYS A 112 -9.87 -1.10 -11.51
CA LYS A 112 -10.68 -1.50 -10.35
C LYS A 112 -9.82 -1.51 -9.08
N TYR A 113 -8.63 -2.10 -9.15
CA TYR A 113 -7.68 -2.11 -8.04
C TYR A 113 -7.28 -0.71 -7.58
N LEU A 114 -6.98 0.20 -8.52
CA LEU A 114 -6.67 1.60 -8.19
C LEU A 114 -7.87 2.30 -7.54
N GLY A 115 -9.08 2.13 -8.08
CA GLY A 115 -10.30 2.73 -7.55
C GLY A 115 -10.57 2.34 -6.09
N ILE A 116 -10.45 1.04 -5.76
CA ILE A 116 -10.60 0.54 -4.38
C ILE A 116 -9.63 1.26 -3.43
N LEU A 117 -8.36 1.38 -3.83
CA LEU A 117 -7.34 2.01 -3.00
C LEU A 117 -7.50 3.53 -2.90
N GLU A 118 -7.96 4.19 -3.97
CA GLU A 118 -8.25 5.63 -3.97
C GLU A 118 -9.43 5.96 -3.05
N GLU A 119 -10.54 5.22 -3.14
CA GLU A 119 -11.70 5.37 -2.25
C GLU A 119 -11.28 5.19 -0.78
N PHE A 120 -10.53 4.13 -0.50
CA PHE A 120 -9.97 3.90 0.83
C PHE A 120 -9.04 5.04 1.29
N GLY A 121 -8.19 5.54 0.40
CA GLY A 121 -7.26 6.62 0.70
C GLY A 121 -7.93 7.96 1.02
N LEU A 122 -9.17 8.16 0.56
CA LEU A 122 -9.98 9.35 0.82
C LEU A 122 -10.84 9.23 2.09
N ASP A 123 -11.08 8.01 2.57
CA ASP A 123 -11.85 7.76 3.80
C ASP A 123 -11.02 8.14 5.04
N LYS A 124 -11.33 9.30 5.63
CA LYS A 124 -10.67 9.83 6.84
C LYS A 124 -10.83 8.93 8.07
N SER A 125 -11.83 8.06 8.09
CA SER A 125 -11.98 7.07 9.17
C SER A 125 -10.87 6.01 9.10
N LYS A 126 -10.36 5.71 7.90
CA LYS A 126 -9.37 4.66 7.63
C LYS A 126 -7.96 5.18 7.32
N CYS A 127 -7.84 6.32 6.63
CA CYS A 127 -6.57 6.88 6.18
C CYS A 127 -6.51 8.40 6.45
N VAL A 128 -5.43 8.87 7.06
CA VAL A 128 -5.25 10.29 7.39
C VAL A 128 -3.85 10.79 7.05
N LYS A 129 -3.76 12.03 6.58
CA LYS A 129 -2.49 12.69 6.35
C LYS A 129 -1.89 13.13 7.69
N LEU A 130 -0.61 12.85 7.88
CA LEU A 130 0.14 13.30 9.05
C LEU A 130 0.62 14.75 8.89
N THR A 131 0.65 15.45 10.01
CA THR A 131 1.29 16.76 10.15
C THR A 131 2.82 16.63 10.15
N PRO A 132 3.56 17.71 9.84
CA PRO A 132 5.03 17.70 9.93
C PRO A 132 5.55 17.29 11.31
N THR A 133 4.84 17.68 12.39
CA THR A 133 5.21 17.33 13.76
C THR A 133 5.03 15.84 14.05
N GLU A 134 3.91 15.25 13.61
CA GLU A 134 3.67 13.80 13.73
C GLU A 134 4.71 12.99 12.94
N ILE A 135 5.10 13.48 11.74
CA ILE A 135 6.15 12.84 10.93
C ILE A 135 7.51 12.87 11.64
N ALA A 136 7.85 13.99 12.29
CA ALA A 136 9.13 14.13 12.98
C ALA A 136 9.20 13.23 14.23
N ASN A 137 8.09 13.11 14.96
CA ASN A 137 8.00 12.41 16.23
C ASN A 137 7.71 10.91 16.13
N GLY A 138 7.19 10.44 14.99
CA GLY A 138 6.86 9.03 14.75
C GLY A 138 8.04 8.16 14.34
#